data_AF-A0A0G1VVM7-F1
#
_entry.id   AF-A0A0G1VVM7-F1
#
_cell.length_a   1.000
_cell.length_b   1.000
_cell.length_c   1.000
_cell.angle_alpha   90.00
_cell.angle_beta   90.00
_cell.angle_gamma   90.00
#
_symmetry.space_group_name_H-M   'P 1'
#
loop_
_entity.id
_entity.type
_entity.pdbx_description
1 polymer ?
#
loop_
_entity_poly.entity_id
_entity_poly.type
_entity_poly.pdbx_seq_one_letter_code
_entity_poly.pdbx_strand_id
1 'polypeptide(L)'
;MGEVRLKSAAGVDAKNYDGINLYIVGGLGGERITMTLYDDQGKKLGSQNISRYLQKGHVTRDFAQMYISFLPLKASHSVVSEIVFQSEKSGDIYLDNITFTNTPMIRPTSGKGDTYAPEVFIDELVNGWEIPAMGSDTRIYEKDGMGGTPTIQTTFTAAGESVDFHQEQGMYTYSFRYLTFWAKGQALGDTIYVRLKDSNGTEFGKMTLGDFVKNTSNYTEFQKISIPLVYLGAENVIINNIIFTSREGTSRELDLDDIKFESY
;
A
#
# COMPACT_ATOMS: atom_id res chain seq x y z
N MET A 1 10.50 15.60 25.22
CA MET A 1 10.22 15.12 23.85
C MET A 1 11.48 15.35 23.05
N GLY A 2 12.11 14.29 22.56
CA GLY A 2 13.33 14.38 21.75
C GLY A 2 13.00 14.48 20.27
N GLU A 3 13.80 15.24 19.52
CA GLU A 3 13.70 15.30 18.06
C GLU A 3 15.08 15.25 17.41
N VAL A 4 15.13 14.61 16.24
CA VAL A 4 16.30 14.61 15.36
C VAL A 4 15.89 15.32 14.07
N ARG A 5 16.68 16.31 13.66
CA ARG A 5 16.45 17.09 12.44
C ARG A 5 17.59 16.87 11.46
N LEU A 6 17.26 16.46 10.26
CA LEU A 6 18.18 16.33 9.15
C LEU A 6 17.87 17.44 8.15
N LYS A 7 18.84 18.31 7.88
CA LYS A 7 18.65 19.47 7.00
C LYS A 7 19.57 19.37 5.79
N SER A 8 19.03 19.68 4.62
CA SER A 8 19.77 19.86 3.37
C SER A 8 19.58 21.29 2.89
N ALA A 9 20.67 22.06 2.80
CA ALA A 9 20.62 23.43 2.30
C ALA A 9 20.19 23.51 0.82
N ALA A 10 20.50 22.49 0.03
CA ALA A 10 20.08 22.40 -1.37
C ALA A 10 18.68 21.78 -1.55
N GLY A 11 18.14 21.16 -0.49
CA GLY A 11 16.98 20.28 -0.59
C GLY A 11 17.23 19.03 -1.42
N VAL A 12 16.20 18.19 -1.54
CA VAL A 12 16.15 17.02 -2.41
C VAL A 12 14.84 17.08 -3.17
N ASP A 13 14.92 17.08 -4.50
CA ASP A 13 13.72 17.08 -5.35
C ASP A 13 13.06 15.69 -5.34
N ALA A 14 11.99 15.57 -4.57
CA ALA A 14 11.29 14.32 -4.32
C ALA A 14 10.51 13.81 -5.55
N LYS A 15 10.40 14.58 -6.64
CA LYS A 15 9.81 14.06 -7.89
C LYS A 15 10.61 12.92 -8.51
N ASN A 16 11.87 12.77 -8.11
CA ASN A 16 12.78 11.73 -8.62
C ASN A 16 12.84 10.51 -7.69
N TYR A 17 11.98 10.44 -6.67
CA TYR A 17 12.02 9.45 -5.61
C TYR A 17 10.60 9.08 -5.17
N ASP A 18 10.37 7.82 -4.84
CA ASP A 18 9.09 7.36 -4.31
C ASP A 18 9.01 7.51 -2.78
N GLY A 19 10.16 7.54 -2.09
CA GLY A 19 10.22 7.64 -0.64
C GLY A 19 11.63 7.59 -0.05
N ILE A 20 11.71 7.22 1.24
CA ILE A 20 12.94 7.13 2.03
C ILE A 20 13.11 5.71 2.58
N ASN A 21 14.27 5.10 2.35
CA ASN A 21 14.73 3.93 3.10
C ASN A 21 15.54 4.40 4.32
N LEU A 22 15.37 3.77 5.47
CA LEU A 22 16.21 4.00 6.65
C LEU A 22 16.24 2.78 7.58
N TYR A 23 17.25 2.75 8.45
CA TYR A 23 17.32 1.87 9.61
C TYR A 23 17.05 2.67 10.88
N ILE A 24 16.32 2.07 11.81
CA ILE A 24 16.02 2.66 13.12
C ILE A 24 16.17 1.63 14.24
N VAL A 25 16.70 2.07 15.38
CA VAL A 25 16.75 1.30 16.63
C VAL A 25 16.54 2.24 17.82
N GLY A 26 15.84 1.77 18.84
CA GLY A 26 15.67 2.47 20.11
C GLY A 26 16.70 2.01 21.14
N GLY A 27 17.21 2.93 21.96
CA GLY A 27 18.14 2.59 23.04
C GLY A 27 17.51 1.66 24.08
N LEU A 28 16.29 1.99 24.51
CA LEU A 28 15.49 1.16 25.43
C LEU A 28 14.37 0.40 24.69
N GLY A 29 13.87 0.96 23.59
CA GLY A 29 12.73 0.42 22.85
C GLY A 29 11.39 0.87 23.45
N GLY A 30 10.33 0.77 22.66
CA GLY A 30 8.97 1.19 23.05
C GLY A 30 8.62 2.62 22.62
N GLU A 31 9.57 3.35 22.02
CA GLU A 31 9.32 4.67 21.47
C GLU A 31 8.46 4.58 20.19
N ARG A 32 7.58 5.56 20.04
CA ARG A 32 6.78 5.77 18.83
C ARG A 32 7.27 7.02 18.14
N ILE A 33 7.62 6.87 16.87
CA ILE A 33 8.28 7.88 16.06
C ILE A 33 7.31 8.40 15.01
N THR A 34 7.21 9.72 14.94
CA THR A 34 6.58 10.45 13.85
C THR A 34 7.67 11.07 12.98
N MET A 35 7.58 10.85 11.67
CA MET A 35 8.40 11.54 10.68
C MET A 35 7.60 12.70 10.08
N THR A 36 8.21 13.87 9.97
CA THR A 36 7.63 15.05 9.32
C THR A 36 8.61 15.59 8.27
N LEU A 37 8.09 15.95 7.09
CA LEU A 37 8.86 16.54 6.01
C LEU A 37 8.52 18.02 5.87
N TYR A 38 9.53 18.83 5.55
CA TYR A 38 9.40 20.26 5.28
C TYR A 38 10.09 20.64 3.96
N ASP A 39 9.57 21.64 3.27
CA ASP A 39 10.17 22.22 2.07
C ASP A 39 11.25 23.26 2.39
N ASP A 40 11.89 23.81 1.36
CA ASP A 40 12.99 24.78 1.47
C ASP A 40 12.56 26.15 2.03
N GLN A 41 11.24 26.41 2.13
CA GLN A 41 10.68 27.57 2.83
C GLN A 41 10.27 27.24 4.28
N GLY A 42 10.52 26.02 4.75
CA GLY A 42 10.15 25.55 6.09
C GLY A 42 8.66 25.26 6.25
N LYS A 43 7.90 25.17 5.15
CA LYS A 43 6.50 24.74 5.17
C LYS A 43 6.43 23.23 5.28
N LYS A 44 5.54 22.76 6.14
CA LYS A 44 5.29 21.33 6.37
C LYS A 44 4.63 20.72 5.13
N LEU A 45 5.25 19.68 4.58
CA LEU A 45 4.72 18.87 3.48
C LEU A 45 3.72 17.83 4.00
N GLY A 46 4.14 17.05 5.00
CA GLY A 46 3.35 15.98 5.58
C GLY A 46 3.98 15.40 6.84
N SER A 47 3.21 14.58 7.56
CA SER A 47 3.66 13.92 8.79
C SER A 47 2.98 12.56 8.95
N GLN A 48 3.73 11.58 9.46
CA GLN A 48 3.28 10.21 9.57
C GLN A 48 3.91 9.52 10.77
N ASN A 49 3.12 8.77 11.54
CA ASN A 49 3.65 7.84 12.54
C ASN A 49 4.27 6.65 11.83
N ILE A 50 5.61 6.60 11.80
CA ILE A 50 6.38 5.57 11.10
C ILE A 50 6.52 4.29 11.92
N SER A 51 6.16 4.33 13.21
CA SER A 51 6.16 3.14 14.08
C SER A 51 5.16 2.09 13.61
N ARG A 52 4.12 2.50 12.87
CA ARG A 52 3.14 1.57 12.30
C ARG A 52 3.75 0.59 11.29
N TYR A 53 4.91 0.94 10.71
CA TYR A 53 5.64 0.08 9.79
C TYR A 53 6.53 -0.94 10.52
N LEU A 54 6.70 -0.79 11.83
CA LEU A 54 7.47 -1.70 12.67
C LEU A 54 6.58 -2.85 13.14
N GLN A 55 7.12 -4.06 13.15
CA GLN A 55 6.39 -5.28 13.53
C GLN A 55 5.67 -5.18 14.89
N LYS A 56 6.25 -4.44 15.85
CA LYS A 56 5.66 -4.26 17.19
C LYS A 56 4.89 -2.94 17.36
N GLY A 57 4.77 -2.12 16.31
CA GLY A 57 4.16 -0.79 16.40
C GLY A 57 5.00 0.23 17.17
N HIS A 58 6.26 -0.08 17.46
CA HIS A 58 7.24 0.74 18.18
C HIS A 58 8.66 0.30 17.83
N VAL A 59 9.65 1.19 18.04
CA VAL A 59 11.07 0.84 17.86
C VAL A 59 11.50 -0.16 18.91
N THR A 60 12.36 -1.10 18.52
CA THR A 60 12.91 -2.12 19.42
C THR A 60 14.40 -1.87 19.62
N ARG A 61 15.06 -2.74 20.39
CA ARG A 61 16.53 -2.70 20.56
C ARG A 61 17.29 -3.36 19.40
N ASP A 62 16.57 -3.91 18.43
CA ASP A 62 17.11 -4.44 17.19
C ASP A 62 16.89 -3.43 16.06
N PHE A 63 17.86 -3.36 15.15
CA PHE A 63 17.73 -2.55 13.94
C PHE A 63 16.56 -3.06 13.09
N ALA A 64 15.65 -2.15 12.77
CA ALA A 64 14.58 -2.36 11.81
C ALA A 64 14.84 -1.51 10.57
N GLN A 65 14.76 -2.13 9.40
CA GLN A 65 14.76 -1.43 8.12
C GLN A 65 13.32 -1.05 7.77
N MET A 66 13.12 0.17 7.28
CA MET A 66 11.81 0.62 6.81
C MET A 66 11.92 1.46 5.54
N TYR A 67 10.83 1.45 4.78
CA TYR A 67 10.58 2.36 3.68
C TYR A 67 9.39 3.26 4.02
N ILE A 68 9.51 4.55 3.71
CA ILE A 68 8.46 5.54 3.97
C ILE A 68 8.14 6.27 2.68
N SER A 69 6.93 6.07 2.18
CA SER A 69 6.44 6.69 0.94
C SER A 69 6.23 8.20 1.07
N PHE A 70 6.55 8.93 0.01
CA PHE A 70 6.22 10.36 -0.12
C PHE A 70 4.76 10.66 -0.44
N LEU A 71 4.03 9.68 -0.96
CA LEU A 71 2.64 9.86 -1.35
C LEU A 71 1.73 10.25 -0.17
N PRO A 72 1.69 9.51 0.97
CA PRO A 72 0.89 9.91 2.13
C PRO A 72 1.41 11.20 2.79
N LEU A 73 2.67 11.56 2.54
CA LEU A 73 3.30 12.78 3.03
C LEU A 73 3.10 13.98 2.09
N LYS A 74 2.41 13.79 0.95
CA LYS A 74 2.21 14.81 -0.10
C LYS A 74 3.52 15.44 -0.59
N ALA A 75 4.61 14.65 -0.57
CA ALA A 75 5.94 15.12 -0.89
C ALA A 75 6.39 14.75 -2.32
N SER A 76 5.64 13.91 -3.05
CA SER A 76 6.02 13.37 -4.37
C SER A 76 6.29 14.42 -5.48
N HIS A 77 5.95 15.68 -5.25
CA HIS A 77 6.19 16.79 -6.19
C HIS A 77 6.81 18.01 -5.50
N SER A 78 7.54 17.82 -4.41
CA SER A 78 8.11 18.91 -3.61
C SER A 78 9.62 18.76 -3.45
N VAL A 79 10.29 19.87 -3.14
CA VAL A 79 11.67 19.83 -2.66
C VAL A 79 11.60 19.57 -1.16
N VAL A 80 12.22 18.48 -0.69
CA VAL A 80 12.34 18.16 0.74
C VAL A 80 13.64 18.77 1.26
N SER A 81 13.55 19.75 2.15
CA SER A 81 14.73 20.40 2.75
C SER A 81 15.04 19.89 4.16
N GLU A 82 14.03 19.43 4.88
CA GLU A 82 14.18 19.00 6.27
C GLU A 82 13.31 17.77 6.58
N ILE A 83 13.93 16.79 7.23
CA ILE A 83 13.28 15.59 7.78
C ILE A 83 13.39 15.66 9.29
N VAL A 84 12.25 15.58 9.98
CA VAL A 84 12.17 15.62 11.44
C VAL A 84 11.63 14.30 11.96
N PHE A 85 12.40 13.63 12.81
CA PHE A 85 11.96 12.46 13.57
C PHE A 85 11.66 12.89 15.00
N GLN A 86 10.42 12.69 15.44
CA GLN A 86 9.93 13.07 16.77
C GLN A 86 9.44 11.84 17.51
N SER A 87 9.96 11.62 18.72
CA SER A 87 9.50 10.55 19.59
C SER A 87 8.40 11.03 20.54
N GLU A 88 7.33 10.26 20.68
CA GLU A 88 6.26 10.49 21.67
C GLU A 88 6.76 10.32 23.12
N LYS A 89 7.86 9.60 23.33
CA LYS A 89 8.44 9.31 24.65
C LYS A 89 9.92 9.70 24.69
N SER A 90 10.42 10.07 25.88
CA SER A 90 11.86 10.26 26.07
C SER A 90 12.58 8.92 25.93
N GLY A 91 13.65 8.92 25.14
CA GLY A 91 14.47 7.75 24.84
C GLY A 91 15.45 8.08 23.72
N ASP A 92 16.51 7.29 23.63
CA ASP A 92 17.48 7.41 22.54
C ASP A 92 16.94 6.70 21.30
N ILE A 93 17.05 7.36 20.15
CA ILE A 93 16.85 6.72 18.85
C ILE A 93 18.12 6.86 18.04
N TYR A 94 18.45 5.80 17.30
CA TYR A 94 19.56 5.80 16.37
C TYR A 94 19.00 5.54 14.98
N LEU A 95 19.43 6.37 14.03
CA LEU A 95 19.01 6.31 12.63
C LEU A 95 20.24 6.03 11.77
N ASP A 96 20.11 5.18 10.76
CA ASP A 96 21.21 4.84 9.87
C ASP A 96 20.73 4.63 8.41
N ASN A 97 21.64 4.78 7.44
CA ASN A 97 21.45 4.63 5.99
C ASN A 97 20.19 5.30 5.42
N ILE A 98 19.91 6.53 5.85
CA ILE A 98 18.77 7.31 5.37
C ILE A 98 19.00 7.70 3.91
N THR A 99 18.20 7.14 3.01
CA THR A 99 18.41 7.26 1.55
C THR A 99 17.09 7.51 0.83
N PHE A 100 17.06 8.51 -0.04
CA PHE A 100 15.95 8.74 -0.97
C PHE A 100 16.00 7.68 -2.08
N THR A 101 14.86 7.06 -2.42
CA THR A 101 14.84 5.88 -3.31
C THR A 101 13.59 5.83 -4.20
N ASN A 102 13.71 5.20 -5.37
CA ASN A 102 12.59 4.71 -6.21
C ASN A 102 12.35 3.20 -6.03
N THR A 103 13.12 2.56 -5.16
CA THR A 103 13.05 1.13 -4.88
C THR A 103 12.79 0.96 -3.40
N PRO A 104 11.54 0.67 -3.01
CA PRO A 104 11.21 0.31 -1.64
C PRO A 104 12.12 -0.84 -1.20
N MET A 105 12.90 -0.67 -0.13
CA MET A 105 13.65 -1.78 0.45
C MET A 105 13.17 -2.00 1.88
N ILE A 106 12.50 -3.12 2.09
CA ILE A 106 12.10 -3.57 3.41
C ILE A 106 12.62 -4.98 3.60
N ARG A 107 13.54 -5.16 4.55
CA ARG A 107 13.91 -6.50 5.01
C ARG A 107 12.97 -6.90 6.14
N PRO A 108 12.26 -8.04 6.02
CA PRO A 108 11.51 -8.56 7.15
C PRO A 108 12.47 -8.83 8.32
N THR A 109 12.20 -8.28 9.51
CA THR A 109 12.87 -8.66 10.76
C THR A 109 12.42 -10.06 11.19
N SER A 110 13.01 -11.11 10.59
CA SER A 110 12.87 -12.53 10.93
C SER A 110 11.58 -12.95 11.66
N GLY A 111 10.43 -12.82 11.01
CA GLY A 111 9.22 -13.56 11.34
C GLY A 111 9.21 -14.86 10.53
N LYS A 112 8.77 -15.97 11.12
CA LYS A 112 8.42 -17.18 10.36
C LYS A 112 7.23 -16.86 9.47
N GLY A 113 7.47 -16.27 8.30
CA GLY A 113 6.46 -16.04 7.29
C GLY A 113 6.34 -17.28 6.41
N ASP A 114 5.12 -17.70 6.14
CA ASP A 114 4.86 -18.66 5.07
C ASP A 114 5.44 -18.12 3.76
N THR A 115 6.16 -18.98 3.04
CA THR A 115 6.97 -18.61 1.87
C THR A 115 6.19 -18.59 0.56
N TYR A 116 4.90 -18.93 0.59
CA TYR A 116 4.06 -18.90 -0.60
C TYR A 116 3.26 -17.59 -0.64
N ALA A 117 3.37 -16.90 -1.78
CA ALA A 117 2.47 -15.81 -2.14
C ALA A 117 1.02 -16.29 -2.06
N PRO A 118 0.18 -15.74 -1.17
CA PRO A 118 -1.22 -16.08 -1.14
C PRO A 118 -1.84 -15.52 -2.42
N GLU A 119 -2.27 -16.46 -3.24
CA GLU A 119 -3.14 -16.22 -4.37
C GLU A 119 -4.56 -15.99 -3.82
N VAL A 120 -5.26 -15.03 -4.40
CA VAL A 120 -6.66 -14.72 -4.07
C VAL A 120 -7.54 -15.29 -5.18
N PHE A 121 -7.17 -15.00 -6.43
CA PHE A 121 -7.84 -15.46 -7.63
C PHE A 121 -6.81 -15.59 -8.77
N ILE A 122 -6.71 -16.75 -9.42
CA ILE A 122 -5.91 -16.93 -10.65
C ILE A 122 -6.81 -17.50 -11.74
N ASP A 123 -7.20 -18.76 -11.60
CA ASP A 123 -8.21 -19.39 -12.46
C ASP A 123 -9.51 -19.65 -11.70
N GLU A 124 -9.41 -19.76 -10.39
CA GLU A 124 -10.52 -19.92 -9.47
C GLU A 124 -10.24 -19.14 -8.19
N LEU A 125 -11.30 -18.94 -7.40
CA LEU A 125 -11.16 -18.35 -6.07
C LEU A 125 -10.41 -19.34 -5.18
N VAL A 126 -9.30 -18.89 -4.60
CA VAL A 126 -8.48 -19.74 -3.75
C VAL A 126 -9.23 -20.08 -2.46
N ASN A 127 -9.08 -21.31 -1.98
CA ASN A 127 -9.78 -21.80 -0.80
C ASN A 127 -9.67 -20.84 0.40
N GLY A 128 -10.82 -20.52 1.01
CA GLY A 128 -10.93 -19.60 2.14
C GLY A 128 -11.13 -18.13 1.75
N TRP A 129 -11.05 -17.79 0.46
CA TRP A 129 -11.55 -16.51 -0.03
C TRP A 129 -13.01 -16.63 -0.45
N GLU A 130 -13.76 -15.56 -0.26
CA GLU A 130 -15.13 -15.36 -0.70
C GLU A 130 -15.23 -14.05 -1.49
N ILE A 131 -16.22 -13.93 -2.38
CA ILE A 131 -16.50 -12.67 -3.09
C ILE A 131 -17.88 -12.13 -2.68
N PRO A 132 -18.02 -11.54 -1.48
CA PRO A 132 -19.23 -10.80 -1.15
C PRO A 132 -19.34 -9.54 -2.03
N ALA A 133 -20.28 -9.54 -2.99
CA ALA A 133 -20.61 -8.34 -3.74
C ALA A 133 -21.50 -7.40 -2.89
N MET A 134 -21.12 -6.13 -2.76
CA MET A 134 -21.96 -5.10 -2.14
C MET A 134 -22.48 -4.14 -3.22
N GLY A 135 -23.69 -4.43 -3.70
CA GLY A 135 -24.42 -3.58 -4.64
C GLY A 135 -23.93 -3.64 -6.10
N SER A 136 -22.82 -4.31 -6.39
CA SER A 136 -22.36 -4.57 -7.76
C SER A 136 -22.94 -5.88 -8.34
N ASP A 137 -23.11 -5.92 -9.66
CA ASP A 137 -23.33 -7.19 -10.39
C ASP A 137 -21.95 -7.80 -10.67
N THR A 138 -21.57 -8.80 -9.86
CA THR A 138 -20.28 -9.50 -9.98
C THR A 138 -20.49 -10.89 -10.55
N ARG A 139 -19.72 -11.23 -11.59
CA ARG A 139 -19.80 -12.51 -12.30
C ARG A 139 -18.41 -13.06 -12.56
N ILE A 140 -18.28 -14.38 -12.50
CA ILE A 140 -17.06 -15.10 -12.92
C ILE A 140 -17.31 -15.63 -14.34
N TYR A 141 -16.49 -15.24 -15.30
CA TYR A 141 -16.56 -15.72 -16.69
C TYR A 141 -15.40 -16.67 -16.95
N GLU A 142 -15.68 -17.90 -17.38
CA GLU A 142 -14.66 -18.97 -17.48
C GLU A 142 -13.66 -18.81 -18.64
N LYS A 143 -13.87 -17.90 -19.61
CA LYS A 143 -13.08 -17.86 -20.87
C LYS A 143 -12.76 -16.47 -21.46
N ASP A 144 -12.86 -15.39 -20.66
CA ASP A 144 -12.66 -14.02 -21.15
C ASP A 144 -11.45 -13.30 -20.51
N GLY A 145 -10.58 -14.07 -19.84
CA GLY A 145 -9.38 -13.62 -19.12
C GLY A 145 -8.07 -13.61 -19.86
N MET A 146 -7.02 -13.28 -19.11
CA MET A 146 -5.68 -13.09 -19.63
C MET A 146 -5.09 -14.44 -20.03
N GLY A 147 -5.06 -14.71 -21.34
CA GLY A 147 -4.65 -16.03 -21.86
C GLY A 147 -5.79 -17.05 -21.93
N GLY A 148 -7.05 -16.61 -21.84
CA GLY A 148 -8.22 -17.49 -21.87
C GLY A 148 -8.58 -18.12 -20.53
N THR A 149 -8.04 -17.55 -19.45
CA THR A 149 -8.35 -17.90 -18.05
C THR A 149 -9.69 -17.31 -17.62
N PRO A 150 -10.25 -17.78 -16.50
CA PRO A 150 -11.41 -17.16 -15.89
C PRO A 150 -11.15 -15.72 -15.42
N THR A 151 -12.17 -14.85 -15.48
CA THR A 151 -12.11 -13.47 -14.97
C THR A 151 -13.25 -13.17 -14.04
N ILE A 152 -13.01 -12.23 -13.14
CA ILE A 152 -14.06 -11.59 -12.36
C ILE A 152 -14.45 -10.29 -13.05
N GLN A 153 -15.63 -10.26 -13.63
CA GLN A 153 -16.23 -9.04 -14.16
C GLN A 153 -17.16 -8.46 -13.11
N THR A 154 -17.03 -7.16 -12.86
CA THR A 154 -17.97 -6.40 -12.04
C THR A 154 -18.42 -5.15 -12.78
N THR A 155 -19.72 -4.86 -12.72
CA THR A 155 -20.30 -3.61 -13.24
C THR A 155 -20.73 -2.75 -12.07
N PHE A 156 -20.14 -1.56 -11.99
CA PHE A 156 -20.53 -0.55 -11.00
C PHE A 156 -21.53 0.41 -11.62
N THR A 157 -22.74 0.50 -11.08
CA THR A 157 -23.81 1.40 -11.54
C THR A 157 -23.96 2.65 -10.66
N ALA A 158 -23.47 2.60 -9.42
CA ALA A 158 -23.53 3.70 -8.47
C ALA A 158 -22.20 3.94 -7.73
N ALA A 159 -22.02 5.16 -7.22
CA ALA A 159 -20.88 5.49 -6.38
C ALA A 159 -20.98 4.73 -5.04
N GLY A 160 -19.88 4.14 -4.60
CA GLY A 160 -19.80 3.37 -3.37
C GLY A 160 -20.07 1.88 -3.53
N GLU A 161 -20.53 1.41 -4.68
CA GLU A 161 -20.60 -0.03 -4.98
C GLU A 161 -19.20 -0.64 -5.00
N SER A 162 -19.09 -1.90 -4.56
CA SER A 162 -17.82 -2.58 -4.46
C SER A 162 -17.90 -4.07 -4.72
N VAL A 163 -16.82 -4.60 -5.31
CA VAL A 163 -16.46 -6.02 -5.18
C VAL A 163 -15.46 -6.16 -4.03
N ASP A 164 -15.77 -7.06 -3.10
CA ASP A 164 -14.98 -7.34 -1.90
C ASP A 164 -14.54 -8.79 -1.96
N PHE A 165 -13.24 -9.02 -1.76
CA PHE A 165 -12.66 -10.34 -1.57
C PHE A 165 -12.40 -10.50 -0.08
N HIS A 166 -13.09 -11.45 0.55
CA HIS A 166 -13.04 -11.65 1.99
C HIS A 166 -12.32 -12.95 2.35
N GLN A 167 -11.49 -12.90 3.40
CA GLN A 167 -10.87 -14.06 4.03
C GLN A 167 -11.22 -14.05 5.53
N GLU A 168 -11.91 -15.09 6.01
CA GLU A 168 -12.38 -15.21 7.40
C GLU A 168 -11.23 -15.23 8.45
N GLN A 169 -10.22 -16.06 8.24
CA GLN A 169 -9.03 -16.19 9.10
C GLN A 169 -8.06 -15.02 8.96
N GLY A 170 -8.14 -14.27 7.86
CA GLY A 170 -7.24 -13.19 7.53
C GLY A 170 -5.87 -13.67 7.06
N MET A 171 -5.09 -12.74 6.52
CA MET A 171 -3.82 -13.00 5.88
C MET A 171 -2.78 -12.01 6.40
N TYR A 172 -1.65 -12.52 6.89
CA TYR A 172 -0.58 -11.68 7.39
C TYR A 172 0.31 -11.18 6.24
N THR A 173 0.42 -9.86 6.07
CA THR A 173 1.10 -9.24 4.91
C THR A 173 2.62 -9.15 5.03
N TYR A 174 3.20 -9.67 6.12
CA TYR A 174 4.60 -9.50 6.49
C TYR A 174 5.63 -9.90 5.42
N SER A 175 5.37 -11.03 4.74
CA SER A 175 6.25 -11.55 3.68
C SER A 175 6.03 -10.90 2.31
N PHE A 176 5.07 -9.98 2.19
CA PHE A 176 4.65 -9.41 0.91
C PHE A 176 4.94 -7.91 0.84
N ARG A 177 5.02 -7.42 -0.39
CA ARG A 177 5.37 -6.03 -0.72
C ARG A 177 4.37 -5.40 -1.65
N TYR A 178 3.72 -6.21 -2.49
CA TYR A 178 2.75 -5.74 -3.46
C TYR A 178 1.46 -6.54 -3.39
N LEU A 179 0.34 -5.84 -3.58
CA LEU A 179 -0.87 -6.44 -4.14
C LEU A 179 -0.79 -6.30 -5.65
N THR A 180 -0.85 -7.42 -6.37
CA THR A 180 -0.80 -7.44 -7.84
C THR A 180 -2.02 -8.14 -8.41
N PHE A 181 -2.47 -7.65 -9.56
CA PHE A 181 -3.59 -8.22 -10.32
C PHE A 181 -3.51 -7.70 -11.75
N TRP A 182 -4.18 -8.37 -12.67
CA TRP A 182 -4.48 -7.84 -13.98
C TRP A 182 -5.86 -7.25 -13.99
N ALA A 183 -6.01 -6.16 -14.72
CA ALA A 183 -7.31 -5.56 -14.88
C ALA A 183 -7.51 -4.95 -16.27
N LYS A 184 -8.75 -4.94 -16.74
CA LYS A 184 -9.22 -4.18 -17.92
C LYS A 184 -10.59 -3.56 -17.59
N GLY A 185 -11.05 -2.63 -18.42
CA GLY A 185 -12.37 -2.03 -18.30
C GLY A 185 -12.35 -0.52 -18.04
N GLN A 186 -13.44 0.14 -18.42
CA GLN A 186 -13.59 1.61 -18.40
C GLN A 186 -13.49 2.22 -16.98
N ALA A 187 -13.60 1.38 -15.95
CA ALA A 187 -13.46 1.77 -14.56
C ALA A 187 -11.98 1.97 -14.12
N LEU A 188 -10.99 1.53 -14.90
CA LEU A 188 -9.58 1.55 -14.50
C LEU A 188 -8.94 2.91 -14.26
N GLY A 189 -9.56 4.00 -14.74
CA GLY A 189 -9.07 5.36 -14.48
C GLY A 189 -9.22 5.78 -13.01
N ASP A 190 -9.46 7.08 -12.79
CA ASP A 190 -9.55 7.66 -11.44
C ASP A 190 -10.85 7.31 -10.68
N THR A 191 -11.55 6.28 -11.15
CA THR A 191 -12.89 5.92 -10.73
C THR A 191 -12.95 4.76 -9.76
N ILE A 192 -11.87 4.00 -9.58
CA ILE A 192 -11.84 2.89 -8.64
C ILE A 192 -10.83 3.16 -7.53
N TYR A 193 -11.28 2.94 -6.30
CA TYR A 193 -10.41 2.84 -5.14
C TYR A 193 -10.10 1.39 -4.81
N VAL A 194 -8.85 1.11 -4.45
CA VAL A 194 -8.43 -0.13 -3.80
C VAL A 194 -8.18 0.13 -2.32
N ARG A 195 -8.71 -0.76 -1.48
CA ARG A 195 -8.60 -0.68 -0.03
C ARG A 195 -8.39 -2.05 0.58
N LEU A 196 -7.70 -2.07 1.71
CA LEU A 196 -7.51 -3.25 2.55
C LEU A 196 -8.12 -3.00 3.93
N LYS A 197 -8.80 -3.99 4.50
CA LYS A 197 -9.36 -3.92 5.87
C LYS A 197 -8.94 -5.10 6.73
N ASP A 198 -8.97 -4.91 8.04
CA ASP A 198 -8.87 -5.98 9.04
C ASP A 198 -10.23 -6.63 9.34
N SER A 199 -10.24 -7.62 10.24
CA SER A 199 -11.44 -8.36 10.69
C SER A 199 -12.48 -7.48 11.41
N ASN A 200 -12.09 -6.29 11.86
CA ASN A 200 -13.00 -5.33 12.52
C ASN A 200 -13.57 -4.31 11.51
N GLY A 201 -13.22 -4.43 10.23
CA GLY A 201 -13.58 -3.48 9.19
C GLY A 201 -12.76 -2.20 9.20
N THR A 202 -11.66 -2.13 9.95
CA THR A 202 -10.74 -0.99 9.97
C THR A 202 -10.00 -0.91 8.65
N GLU A 203 -10.12 0.21 7.95
CA GLU A 203 -9.39 0.49 6.70
C GLU A 203 -7.95 0.91 7.01
N PHE A 204 -6.96 0.23 6.40
CA PHE A 204 -5.55 0.57 6.55
C PHE A 204 -5.14 1.79 5.70
N GLY A 205 -5.75 1.90 4.52
CA GLY A 205 -5.47 2.93 3.54
C GLY A 205 -6.29 2.72 2.27
N LYS A 206 -6.24 3.73 1.41
CA LYS A 206 -6.99 3.77 0.15
C LYS A 206 -6.14 4.40 -0.94
N MET A 207 -6.12 3.75 -2.10
CA MET A 207 -5.44 4.21 -3.30
C MET A 207 -6.38 4.25 -4.49
N THR A 208 -6.15 5.16 -5.44
CA THR A 208 -6.89 5.16 -6.71
C THR A 208 -6.17 4.26 -7.71
N LEU A 209 -6.90 3.44 -8.47
CA LEU A 209 -6.28 2.58 -9.49
C LEU A 209 -5.54 3.37 -10.57
N GLY A 210 -6.10 4.52 -10.98
CA GLY A 210 -5.50 5.41 -11.98
C GLY A 210 -4.05 5.80 -11.67
N ASP A 211 -3.66 5.87 -10.39
CA ASP A 211 -2.29 6.18 -9.95
C ASP A 211 -1.27 5.10 -10.36
N PHE A 212 -1.71 3.89 -10.70
CA PHE A 212 -0.87 2.72 -11.03
C PHE A 212 -1.04 2.22 -12.47
N VAL A 213 -1.99 2.79 -13.22
CA VAL A 213 -2.25 2.42 -14.61
C VAL A 213 -1.27 3.15 -15.53
N LYS A 214 -0.43 2.39 -16.25
CA LYS A 214 0.60 2.96 -17.14
C LYS A 214 0.03 3.51 -18.44
N ASN A 215 -1.07 2.92 -18.94
CA ASN A 215 -1.70 3.34 -20.19
C ASN A 215 -3.15 3.73 -19.98
N THR A 216 -3.39 5.03 -19.78
CA THR A 216 -4.73 5.61 -19.60
C THR A 216 -5.48 5.81 -20.92
N SER A 217 -4.83 5.56 -22.06
CA SER A 217 -5.44 5.73 -23.39
C SER A 217 -6.14 4.48 -23.91
N ASN A 218 -5.86 3.30 -23.31
CA ASN A 218 -6.44 2.04 -23.71
C ASN A 218 -6.84 1.16 -22.50
N TYR A 219 -8.12 1.20 -22.13
CA TYR A 219 -8.69 0.36 -21.07
C TYR A 219 -9.29 -0.95 -21.57
N THR A 220 -9.13 -1.30 -22.86
CA THR A 220 -9.73 -2.52 -23.42
C THR A 220 -8.82 -3.75 -23.29
N GLU A 221 -7.55 -3.55 -22.94
CA GLU A 221 -6.56 -4.61 -22.74
C GLU A 221 -6.25 -4.80 -21.25
N PHE A 222 -5.92 -6.04 -20.87
CA PHE A 222 -5.45 -6.32 -19.52
C PHE A 222 -4.11 -5.65 -19.25
N GLN A 223 -4.04 -4.93 -18.14
CA GLN A 223 -2.82 -4.30 -17.63
C GLN A 223 -2.47 -4.89 -16.26
N LYS A 224 -1.21 -5.30 -16.08
CA LYS A 224 -0.71 -5.70 -14.75
C LYS A 224 -0.59 -4.45 -13.88
N ILE A 225 -1.34 -4.45 -12.79
CA ILE A 225 -1.29 -3.42 -11.76
C ILE A 225 -0.52 -4.00 -10.57
N SER A 226 0.33 -3.19 -9.96
CA SER A 226 1.14 -3.58 -8.80
C SER A 226 1.15 -2.43 -7.80
N ILE A 227 0.41 -2.60 -6.71
CA ILE A 227 0.23 -1.60 -5.66
C ILE A 227 1.14 -1.97 -4.47
N PRO A 228 2.17 -1.17 -4.16
CA PRO A 228 2.95 -1.34 -2.95
C PRO A 228 2.06 -1.32 -1.70
N LEU A 229 2.20 -2.32 -0.81
CA LEU A 229 1.40 -2.41 0.42
C LEU A 229 1.64 -1.22 1.36
N VAL A 230 2.83 -0.61 1.31
CA VAL A 230 3.15 0.65 2.01
C VAL A 230 2.19 1.78 1.65
N TYR A 231 1.73 1.85 0.39
CA TYR A 231 0.79 2.87 -0.07
C TYR A 231 -0.63 2.61 0.42
N LEU A 232 -0.98 1.33 0.62
CA LEU A 232 -2.23 0.91 1.25
C LEU A 232 -2.16 0.93 2.78
N GLY A 233 -1.00 1.27 3.38
CA GLY A 233 -0.79 1.23 4.82
C GLY A 233 -0.89 -0.18 5.42
N ALA A 234 -0.77 -1.22 4.59
CA ALA A 234 -1.08 -2.60 4.92
C ALA A 234 0.18 -3.48 5.02
N GLU A 235 1.26 -2.94 5.55
CA GLU A 235 2.50 -3.68 5.77
C GLU A 235 2.56 -4.26 7.17
N ASN A 236 2.96 -5.52 7.28
CA ASN A 236 3.08 -6.21 8.57
C ASN A 236 1.77 -6.19 9.39
N VAL A 237 0.62 -6.27 8.71
CA VAL A 237 -0.71 -6.33 9.32
C VAL A 237 -1.46 -7.58 8.87
N ILE A 238 -2.51 -7.94 9.60
CA ILE A 238 -3.47 -8.96 9.16
C ILE A 238 -4.58 -8.24 8.39
N ILE A 239 -4.81 -8.66 7.15
CA ILE A 239 -5.93 -8.19 6.33
C ILE A 239 -6.97 -9.30 6.21
N ASN A 240 -8.23 -8.91 6.11
CA ASN A 240 -9.35 -9.82 5.86
C ASN A 240 -10.11 -9.46 4.59
N ASN A 241 -9.90 -8.26 4.02
CA ASN A 241 -10.64 -7.81 2.85
C ASN A 241 -9.75 -7.09 1.84
N ILE A 242 -9.96 -7.37 0.56
CA ILE A 242 -9.46 -6.59 -0.58
C ILE A 242 -10.67 -6.02 -1.30
N ILE A 243 -10.78 -4.70 -1.38
CA ILE A 243 -12.01 -4.05 -1.83
C ILE A 243 -11.70 -3.11 -2.99
N PHE A 244 -12.41 -3.31 -4.09
CA PHE A 244 -12.44 -2.41 -5.24
C PHE A 244 -13.77 -1.66 -5.22
N THR A 245 -13.74 -0.35 -5.05
CA THR A 245 -14.95 0.47 -4.91
C THR A 245 -15.03 1.54 -5.97
N SER A 246 -16.20 1.68 -6.60
CA SER A 246 -16.47 2.82 -7.49
C SER A 246 -16.58 4.13 -6.72
N ARG A 247 -15.85 5.13 -7.21
CA ARG A 247 -15.96 6.54 -6.78
C ARG A 247 -17.13 7.25 -7.45
N GLU A 248 -17.51 6.81 -8.65
CA GLU A 248 -18.47 7.51 -9.51
C GLU A 248 -19.75 6.70 -9.69
N GLY A 249 -20.87 7.40 -9.82
CA GLY A 249 -22.18 6.79 -10.11
C GLY A 249 -22.43 6.62 -11.60
N THR A 250 -21.41 6.24 -12.37
CA THR A 250 -21.55 5.95 -13.80
C THR A 250 -21.34 4.46 -14.02
N SER A 251 -22.19 3.86 -14.86
CA SER A 251 -22.09 2.45 -15.25
C SER A 251 -20.74 2.18 -15.89
N ARG A 252 -19.86 1.47 -15.19
CA ARG A 252 -18.53 1.11 -15.69
C ARG A 252 -18.17 -0.32 -15.31
N GLU A 253 -17.62 -1.03 -16.28
CA GLU A 253 -17.12 -2.38 -16.12
C GLU A 253 -15.67 -2.36 -15.66
N LEU A 254 -15.35 -3.30 -14.77
CA LEU A 254 -14.01 -3.66 -14.33
C LEU A 254 -13.90 -5.18 -14.41
N ASP A 255 -12.95 -5.66 -15.19
CA ASP A 255 -12.57 -7.05 -15.18
C ASP A 255 -11.25 -7.19 -14.40
N LEU A 256 -11.20 -8.16 -13.49
CA LEU A 256 -10.08 -8.49 -12.64
C LEU A 256 -9.65 -9.94 -12.90
N ASP A 257 -8.34 -10.16 -12.84
CA ASP A 257 -7.71 -11.46 -13.02
C ASP A 257 -6.42 -11.54 -12.19
N ASP A 258 -5.96 -12.75 -11.85
CA ASP A 258 -4.62 -13.00 -11.30
C ASP A 258 -4.27 -12.20 -10.01
N ILE A 259 -5.26 -12.02 -9.12
CA ILE A 259 -5.13 -11.28 -7.85
C ILE A 259 -4.29 -12.07 -6.86
N LYS A 260 -3.15 -11.50 -6.44
CA LYS A 260 -2.19 -12.13 -5.52
C LYS A 260 -1.29 -11.13 -4.80
N PHE A 261 -0.65 -11.59 -3.73
CA PHE A 261 0.40 -10.83 -3.03
C PHE A 261 1.79 -11.29 -3.42
N GLU A 262 2.68 -10.36 -3.80
CA GLU A 262 4.04 -10.67 -4.24
C GLU A 262 5.09 -10.08 -3.28
N SER A 263 6.23 -10.76 -3.13
CA SER A 263 7.29 -10.43 -2.15
C SER A 263 8.42 -9.52 -2.65
N TYR A 264 8.41 -9.07 -3.91
CA TYR A 264 9.56 -8.44 -4.56
C TYR A 264 10.13 -7.22 -3.84
#